data_AF-A0A9D6UTT1-F1
#
_entry.id   AF-A0A9D6UTT1-F1
#
_cell.length_a   1.000
_cell.length_b   1.000
_cell.length_c   1.000
_cell.angle_alpha   90.00
_cell.angle_beta   90.00
_cell.angle_gamma   90.00
#
_symmetry.space_group_name_H-M   'P 1'
#
loop_
_entity.id
_entity.type
_entity.pdbx_description
1 polymer ?
#
loop_
_entity_poly.entity_id
_entity_poly.type
_entity_poly.pdbx_seq_one_letter_code
_entity_poly.pdbx_strand_id
1 'polypeptide(L)'
;MGLRADNTLPRSECGVGALMPWADSLWAVTYNSHTATTGTGLSLYRIDETLKGFKVHDHNGTHANRLVHHESNQLIIGPYLIDHKGNHRFLSQFSNERLTATMRHLTDPANRVYMLTMEGKLYEMDVSSAQSRLVIDLVEHFKINKRPHFKGGVTGQGRVLAANNGFYEFGDQQAGLFEWDGKSWRALSRKPHMDCACRQDMGQVVFCTGWDEASVLLWALVKGKWQRYRLPKASHAFEHAWQTEWMRIREVETEHYMADIHGMFYELQPIAFQDAIWGVKPVCQHLRIIPDYCSFLGLLALGGNQTTPNNDNNAVSGQPQSGIWFGKTDDLWNWGKPAGWGGPWWDTDVLKGVPSDPFLMTGFDKKMLHISADKPCDFDIEIDFTGAARWLPYARLRTAASGYAHHIFPTGFSAHWVRLVPHADCRVTASFFYT
;
A
#
# COMPACT_ATOMS: atom_id res chain seq x y z
N MET A 1 -15.69 8.26 15.58
CA MET A 1 -15.48 7.62 16.91
C MET A 1 -14.04 7.80 17.33
N GLY A 2 -13.75 8.30 18.53
CA GLY A 2 -12.37 8.49 19.03
C GLY A 2 -11.83 7.25 19.75
N LEU A 3 -10.53 6.99 19.61
CA LEU A 3 -9.79 5.90 20.25
C LEU A 3 -8.53 6.49 20.89
N ARG A 4 -8.17 6.04 22.09
CA ARG A 4 -7.07 6.62 22.88
C ARG A 4 -6.21 5.51 23.48
N ALA A 5 -4.92 5.78 23.58
CA ALA A 5 -4.00 4.99 24.38
C ALA A 5 -3.78 5.66 25.75
N ASP A 6 -3.01 5.00 26.62
CA ASP A 6 -2.68 5.56 27.92
C ASP A 6 -1.83 6.83 27.76
N ASN A 7 -1.98 7.75 28.72
CA ASN A 7 -1.20 8.98 28.78
C ASN A 7 0.05 8.84 29.67
N THR A 8 0.48 7.62 29.95
CA THR A 8 1.68 7.29 30.74
C THR A 8 2.91 7.16 29.84
N LEU A 9 4.08 7.50 30.37
CA LEU A 9 5.34 7.30 29.65
C LEU A 9 5.70 5.81 29.54
N PRO A 10 6.31 5.37 28.44
CA PRO A 10 6.55 6.13 27.21
C PRO A 10 5.26 6.32 26.39
N ARG A 11 5.09 7.51 25.81
CA ARG A 11 3.94 7.82 24.94
C ARG A 11 4.37 7.74 23.48
N SER A 12 3.70 6.94 22.67
CA SER A 12 3.98 6.82 21.23
C SER A 12 2.79 7.30 20.40
N GLU A 13 2.01 6.37 19.87
CA GLU A 13 0.90 6.62 18.97
C GLU A 13 -0.28 5.71 19.32
N CYS A 14 -1.44 6.01 18.72
CA CYS A 14 -2.65 5.21 18.86
C CYS A 14 -3.31 5.08 17.49
N GLY A 15 -2.64 4.44 16.52
CA GLY A 15 -3.21 4.25 15.20
C GLY A 15 -4.24 3.12 15.16
N VAL A 16 -5.10 3.09 14.14
CA VAL A 16 -6.08 2.03 13.89
C VAL A 16 -5.58 1.13 12.77
N GLY A 17 -4.84 0.07 13.10
CA GLY A 17 -4.02 -0.66 12.12
C GLY A 17 -4.80 -1.65 11.26
N ALA A 18 -5.92 -2.15 11.76
CA ALA A 18 -6.80 -3.05 11.02
C ALA A 18 -8.26 -2.81 11.39
N LEU A 19 -9.13 -2.90 10.38
CA LEU A 19 -10.58 -2.81 10.40
C LEU A 19 -11.18 -3.99 9.65
N MET A 20 -12.11 -4.70 10.29
CA MET A 20 -12.87 -5.76 9.61
C MET A 20 -14.31 -5.88 10.13
N PRO A 21 -15.33 -5.76 9.26
CA PRO A 21 -16.68 -6.16 9.58
C PRO A 21 -16.76 -7.68 9.75
N TRP A 22 -17.25 -8.15 10.89
CA TRP A 22 -17.42 -9.57 11.18
C TRP A 22 -18.34 -9.78 12.37
N ALA A 23 -19.21 -10.79 12.32
CA ALA A 23 -20.14 -11.15 13.39
C ALA A 23 -20.94 -9.93 13.92
N ASP A 24 -21.63 -9.25 12.99
CA ASP A 24 -22.49 -8.08 13.25
C ASP A 24 -21.80 -6.90 13.94
N SER A 25 -20.47 -6.79 13.80
CA SER A 25 -19.69 -5.70 14.38
C SER A 25 -18.55 -5.31 13.47
N LEU A 26 -18.07 -4.08 13.61
CA LEU A 26 -16.77 -3.68 13.08
C LEU A 26 -15.71 -3.94 14.14
N TRP A 27 -14.73 -4.77 13.81
CA TRP A 27 -13.58 -5.02 14.66
C TRP A 27 -12.45 -4.08 14.29
N ALA A 28 -11.77 -3.54 15.32
CA ALA A 28 -10.63 -2.67 15.14
C ALA A 28 -9.49 -3.06 16.09
N VAL A 29 -8.26 -3.06 15.61
CA VAL A 29 -7.06 -3.19 16.46
C VAL A 29 -6.29 -1.89 16.44
N THR A 30 -6.03 -1.33 17.62
CA THR A 30 -5.18 -0.15 17.75
C THR A 30 -3.71 -0.53 17.91
N TYR A 31 -2.80 0.35 17.50
CA TYR A 31 -1.37 0.12 17.57
C TYR A 31 -0.57 1.30 18.14
N ASN A 32 0.64 0.98 18.61
CA ASN A 32 1.74 1.89 18.90
C ASN A 32 2.91 1.63 17.94
N SER A 33 4.01 2.36 18.10
CA SER A 33 5.16 2.28 17.19
C SER A 33 5.97 0.99 17.28
N HIS A 34 5.77 0.18 18.33
CA HIS A 34 6.44 -1.10 18.48
C HIS A 34 5.65 -2.12 19.31
N THR A 35 5.99 -2.24 20.60
CA THR A 35 5.44 -3.20 21.57
C THR A 35 5.07 -2.45 22.84
N ALA A 36 4.69 -3.14 23.92
CA ALA A 36 4.39 -2.50 25.21
C ALA A 36 5.49 -1.53 25.71
N THR A 37 6.74 -1.74 25.30
CA THR A 37 7.90 -0.87 25.60
C THR A 37 7.83 0.54 25.03
N THR A 38 6.95 0.81 24.06
CA THR A 38 6.78 2.14 23.44
C THR A 38 5.48 2.84 23.80
N GLY A 39 4.57 2.15 24.50
CA GLY A 39 3.30 2.71 24.95
C GLY A 39 2.27 1.65 25.31
N THR A 40 1.26 2.03 26.09
CA THR A 40 0.24 1.13 26.65
C THR A 40 -1.19 1.63 26.40
N GLY A 41 -2.20 0.85 26.76
CA GLY A 41 -3.61 1.22 26.66
C GLY A 41 -4.27 0.88 25.32
N LEU A 42 -3.57 0.15 24.44
CA LEU A 42 -4.08 -0.32 23.15
C LEU A 42 -4.95 -1.54 23.32
N SER A 43 -5.81 -1.81 22.33
CA SER A 43 -6.82 -2.84 22.46
C SER A 43 -7.38 -3.37 21.15
N LEU A 44 -7.99 -4.54 21.26
CA LEU A 44 -9.04 -4.97 20.36
C LEU A 44 -10.34 -4.23 20.73
N TYR A 45 -10.97 -3.62 19.73
CA TYR A 45 -12.27 -2.97 19.85
C TYR A 45 -13.32 -3.70 19.03
N ARG A 46 -14.54 -3.73 19.56
CA ARG A 46 -15.76 -4.10 18.83
C ARG A 46 -16.65 -2.85 18.73
N ILE A 47 -17.04 -2.48 17.53
CA ILE A 47 -17.94 -1.37 17.25
C ILE A 47 -19.27 -1.95 16.79
N ASP A 48 -20.35 -1.59 17.49
CA ASP A 48 -21.70 -2.11 17.21
C ASP A 48 -22.41 -1.34 16.08
N GLU A 49 -23.64 -1.76 15.77
CA GLU A 49 -24.49 -1.17 14.75
C GLU A 49 -24.89 0.30 15.02
N THR A 50 -24.76 0.75 16.28
CA THR A 50 -24.97 2.15 16.69
C THR A 50 -23.70 3.00 16.61
N LEU A 51 -22.61 2.42 16.07
CA LEU A 51 -21.27 3.00 16.00
C LEU A 51 -20.63 3.26 17.36
N LYS A 52 -21.08 2.54 18.40
CA LYS A 52 -20.49 2.60 19.73
C LYS A 52 -19.38 1.58 19.86
N GLY A 53 -18.19 2.05 20.24
CA GLY A 53 -17.01 1.22 20.45
C GLY A 53 -16.91 0.67 21.86
N PHE A 54 -16.57 -0.61 21.97
CA PHE A 54 -16.29 -1.32 23.21
C PHE A 54 -14.88 -1.89 23.16
N LYS A 55 -14.12 -1.65 24.23
CA LYS A 55 -12.82 -2.27 24.43
C LYS A 55 -13.04 -3.72 24.87
N VAL A 56 -12.44 -4.66 24.15
CA VAL A 56 -12.68 -6.10 24.31
C VAL A 56 -11.53 -6.79 25.04
N HIS A 57 -10.29 -6.47 24.65
CA HIS A 57 -9.09 -7.03 25.25
C HIS A 57 -7.89 -6.09 25.08
N ASP A 58 -7.11 -5.94 26.15
CA ASP A 58 -5.93 -5.07 26.20
C ASP A 58 -4.71 -5.80 25.66
N HIS A 59 -4.11 -5.25 24.62
CA HIS A 59 -2.87 -5.77 24.08
C HIS A 59 -2.11 -4.68 23.34
N ASN A 60 -0.81 -4.57 23.62
CA ASN A 60 0.05 -3.53 23.06
C ASN A 60 1.01 -4.12 22.03
N GLY A 61 0.89 -3.65 20.80
CA GLY A 61 1.75 -4.05 19.70
C GLY A 61 1.37 -3.33 18.42
N THR A 62 2.23 -3.42 17.41
CA THR A 62 1.92 -2.92 16.07
C THR A 62 1.29 -4.00 15.22
N HIS A 63 -0.04 -4.00 15.15
CA HIS A 63 -0.80 -4.96 14.34
C HIS A 63 -1.59 -4.26 13.25
N ALA A 64 -1.52 -4.82 12.05
CA ALA A 64 -2.28 -4.34 10.91
C ALA A 64 -2.75 -5.47 9.97
N ASN A 65 -2.49 -6.72 10.36
CA ASN A 65 -2.93 -7.91 9.65
C ASN A 65 -4.42 -8.18 9.89
N ARG A 66 -5.06 -8.76 8.88
CA ARG A 66 -6.42 -9.30 8.97
C ARG A 66 -6.70 -10.30 7.85
N LEU A 67 -7.58 -11.27 8.10
CA LEU A 67 -8.09 -12.21 7.12
C LEU A 67 -9.39 -12.82 7.64
N VAL A 68 -10.45 -12.85 6.82
CA VAL A 68 -11.57 -13.76 7.06
C VAL A 68 -11.21 -15.11 6.46
N HIS A 69 -11.03 -16.11 7.32
CA HIS A 69 -10.74 -17.48 6.93
C HIS A 69 -12.07 -18.24 6.83
N HIS A 70 -12.58 -18.38 5.61
CA HIS A 70 -13.94 -18.87 5.38
C HIS A 70 -14.10 -20.34 5.72
N GLU A 71 -13.03 -21.13 5.58
CA GLU A 71 -13.03 -22.56 5.86
C GLU A 71 -13.21 -22.86 7.37
N SER A 72 -12.72 -22.00 8.26
CA SER A 72 -12.94 -22.12 9.71
C SER A 72 -14.07 -21.23 10.23
N ASN A 73 -14.65 -20.37 9.38
CA ASN A 73 -15.63 -19.36 9.77
C ASN A 73 -15.14 -18.47 10.92
N GLN A 74 -13.90 -17.98 10.78
CA GLN A 74 -13.25 -17.11 11.76
C GLN A 74 -12.60 -15.89 11.09
N LEU A 75 -12.68 -14.76 11.77
CA LEU A 75 -11.83 -13.60 11.51
C LEU A 75 -10.50 -13.77 12.26
N ILE A 76 -9.40 -13.60 11.53
CA ILE A 76 -8.07 -13.38 12.08
C ILE A 76 -7.79 -11.89 11.99
N ILE A 77 -7.53 -11.20 13.10
CA ILE A 77 -7.18 -9.77 13.11
C ILE A 77 -6.20 -9.52 14.24
N GLY A 78 -5.03 -8.93 13.95
CA GLY A 78 -3.96 -8.91 14.95
C GLY A 78 -3.61 -10.33 15.44
N PRO A 79 -3.30 -10.50 16.74
CA PRO A 79 -3.10 -11.80 17.38
C PRO A 79 -4.42 -12.38 17.92
N TYR A 80 -5.53 -12.25 17.19
CA TYR A 80 -6.84 -12.75 17.61
C TYR A 80 -7.49 -13.63 16.55
N LEU A 81 -8.13 -14.71 17.01
CA LEU A 81 -9.15 -15.46 16.27
C LEU A 81 -10.52 -15.07 16.82
N ILE A 82 -11.47 -14.73 15.96
CA ILE A 82 -12.82 -14.33 16.33
C ILE A 82 -13.80 -15.22 15.57
N ASP A 83 -14.62 -15.99 16.30
CA ASP A 83 -15.61 -16.86 15.70
C ASP A 83 -16.80 -16.07 15.11
N HIS A 84 -17.67 -16.77 14.39
CA HIS A 84 -18.89 -16.20 13.79
C HIS A 84 -19.90 -15.64 14.80
N LYS A 85 -19.74 -15.91 16.10
CA LYS A 85 -20.57 -15.34 17.19
C LYS A 85 -19.90 -14.16 17.86
N GLY A 86 -18.70 -13.78 17.43
CA GLY A 86 -17.92 -12.69 18.01
C GLY A 86 -17.14 -13.08 19.27
N ASN A 87 -17.01 -14.37 19.60
CA ASN A 87 -16.12 -14.80 20.68
C ASN A 87 -14.68 -14.73 20.19
N HIS A 88 -13.81 -14.08 20.96
CA HIS A 88 -12.40 -13.91 20.61
C HIS A 88 -11.50 -14.84 21.41
N ARG A 89 -10.40 -15.27 20.80
CA ARG A 89 -9.28 -15.99 21.41
C ARG A 89 -7.99 -15.24 21.11
N PHE A 90 -7.30 -14.81 22.16
CA PHE A 90 -5.98 -14.18 22.04
C PHE A 90 -4.88 -15.24 21.82
N LEU A 91 -3.95 -14.94 20.92
CA LEU A 91 -2.83 -15.79 20.52
C LEU A 91 -1.55 -15.34 21.21
N SER A 92 -1.33 -15.79 22.45
CA SER A 92 -0.22 -15.34 23.29
C SER A 92 1.17 -15.62 22.71
N GLN A 93 1.31 -16.61 21.82
CA GLN A 93 2.56 -16.88 21.10
C GLN A 93 3.01 -15.72 20.20
N PHE A 94 2.10 -14.83 19.80
CA PHE A 94 2.40 -13.65 18.99
C PHE A 94 2.41 -12.35 19.82
N SER A 95 2.37 -12.44 21.14
CA SER A 95 2.29 -11.26 22.03
C SER A 95 3.47 -10.28 21.91
N ASN A 96 4.62 -10.74 21.39
CA ASN A 96 5.80 -9.92 21.16
C ASN A 96 6.09 -9.73 19.65
N GLU A 97 5.19 -10.16 18.77
CA GLU A 97 5.37 -10.08 17.32
C GLU A 97 4.47 -8.98 16.74
N ARG A 98 4.99 -8.17 15.83
CA ARG A 98 4.24 -7.08 15.19
C ARG A 98 3.62 -7.58 13.89
N LEU A 99 2.43 -8.17 13.97
CA LEU A 99 1.77 -8.84 12.84
C LEU A 99 1.23 -7.85 11.78
N THR A 100 1.68 -7.99 10.54
CA THR A 100 1.46 -6.98 9.48
C THR A 100 0.61 -7.48 8.33
N ALA A 101 0.68 -8.78 8.03
CA ALA A 101 -0.19 -9.45 7.07
C ALA A 101 -0.59 -10.86 7.55
N THR A 102 -1.81 -11.27 7.20
CA THR A 102 -2.27 -12.64 7.30
C THR A 102 -2.71 -13.09 5.91
N MET A 103 -2.16 -14.19 5.44
CA MET A 103 -2.32 -14.63 4.05
C MET A 103 -2.83 -16.06 4.02
N ARG A 104 -3.61 -16.41 2.99
CA ARG A 104 -3.98 -17.82 2.78
C ARG A 104 -2.72 -18.67 2.61
N HIS A 105 -2.73 -19.88 3.15
CA HIS A 105 -1.61 -20.79 2.94
C HIS A 105 -1.53 -21.26 1.48
N LEU A 106 -0.31 -21.45 0.97
CA LEU A 106 -0.09 -21.70 -0.46
C LEU A 106 -0.57 -23.11 -0.88
N THR A 107 -0.36 -24.11 -0.02
CA THR A 107 -0.62 -25.53 -0.33
C THR A 107 -1.69 -26.18 0.55
N ASP A 108 -2.13 -25.51 1.61
CA ASP A 108 -3.12 -26.01 2.58
C ASP A 108 -4.01 -24.87 3.06
N PRO A 109 -4.68 -24.15 2.14
CA PRO A 109 -5.43 -22.94 2.48
C PRO A 109 -6.64 -23.21 3.37
N ALA A 110 -7.11 -24.46 3.47
CA ALA A 110 -8.29 -24.81 4.25
C ALA A 110 -8.02 -24.94 5.75
N ASN A 111 -6.77 -25.25 6.13
CA ASN A 111 -6.41 -25.52 7.52
C ASN A 111 -5.38 -24.53 8.06
N ARG A 112 -4.64 -23.85 7.17
CA ARG A 112 -3.49 -23.02 7.55
C ARG A 112 -3.55 -21.63 6.96
N VAL A 113 -2.87 -20.71 7.64
CA VAL A 113 -2.57 -19.36 7.17
C VAL A 113 -1.10 -19.04 7.37
N TYR A 114 -0.59 -18.09 6.59
CA TYR A 114 0.68 -17.44 6.90
C TYR A 114 0.45 -16.17 7.71
N MET A 115 1.36 -15.87 8.63
CA MET A 115 1.39 -14.65 9.42
C MET A 115 2.76 -13.99 9.30
N LEU A 116 2.80 -12.79 8.73
CA LEU A 116 4.02 -12.01 8.52
C LEU A 116 4.18 -10.97 9.61
N THR A 117 5.38 -10.85 10.17
CA THR A 117 5.74 -9.82 11.14
C THR A 117 6.45 -8.65 10.50
N MET A 118 6.49 -7.50 11.17
CA MET A 118 7.17 -6.29 10.68
C MET A 118 8.69 -6.51 10.60
N GLU A 119 9.20 -7.40 11.45
CA GLU A 119 10.58 -7.89 11.51
C GLU A 119 10.92 -8.85 10.36
N GLY A 120 9.97 -9.24 9.52
CA GLY A 120 10.22 -10.11 8.36
C GLY A 120 10.17 -11.60 8.67
N LYS A 121 9.68 -12.01 9.84
CA LYS A 121 9.43 -13.42 10.14
C LYS A 121 8.10 -13.84 9.51
N LEU A 122 8.14 -14.91 8.73
CA LEU A 122 6.94 -15.54 8.18
C LEU A 122 6.65 -16.81 8.96
N TYR A 123 5.53 -16.84 9.64
CA TYR A 123 5.01 -18.03 10.32
C TYR A 123 3.93 -18.69 9.47
N GLU A 124 3.75 -19.99 9.63
CA GLU A 124 2.49 -20.64 9.30
C GLU A 124 1.78 -21.06 10.59
N MET A 125 0.45 -21.00 10.59
CA MET A 125 -0.38 -21.34 11.74
C MET A 125 -1.54 -22.24 11.30
N ASP A 126 -1.75 -23.34 12.02
CA ASP A 126 -2.96 -24.13 11.93
C ASP A 126 -4.11 -23.39 12.61
N VAL A 127 -5.19 -23.13 11.87
CA VAL A 127 -6.26 -22.24 12.31
C VAL A 127 -7.09 -22.87 13.44
N SER A 128 -7.23 -24.19 13.46
CA SER A 128 -8.04 -24.90 14.46
C SER A 128 -7.37 -24.95 15.84
N SER A 129 -6.08 -25.32 15.87
CA SER A 129 -5.30 -25.52 17.09
C SER A 129 -4.60 -24.26 17.56
N ALA A 130 -4.39 -23.31 16.64
CA ALA A 130 -3.52 -22.13 16.77
C ALA A 130 -2.03 -22.46 16.96
N GLN A 131 -1.61 -23.70 16.67
CA GLN A 131 -0.19 -24.06 16.66
C GLN A 131 0.50 -23.37 15.47
N SER A 132 1.68 -22.81 15.70
CA SER A 132 2.45 -22.09 14.68
C SER A 132 3.90 -22.52 14.63
N ARG A 133 4.52 -22.37 13.45
CA ARG A 133 5.96 -22.57 13.26
C ARG A 133 6.53 -21.48 12.35
N LEU A 134 7.78 -21.11 12.60
CA LEU A 134 8.53 -20.22 11.72
C LEU A 134 8.83 -20.95 10.41
N VAL A 135 8.50 -20.32 9.28
CA VAL A 135 8.79 -20.81 7.93
C VAL A 135 10.12 -20.25 7.45
N ILE A 136 10.31 -18.94 7.59
CA ILE A 136 11.52 -18.24 7.15
C ILE A 136 11.65 -16.89 7.86
N ASP A 137 12.90 -16.44 8.02
CA ASP A 137 13.25 -15.05 8.31
C ASP A 137 13.69 -14.37 7.01
N LEU A 138 12.87 -13.43 6.50
CA LEU A 138 13.14 -12.71 5.26
C LEU A 138 14.29 -11.72 5.39
N VAL A 139 14.56 -11.21 6.60
CA VAL A 139 15.67 -10.30 6.86
C VAL A 139 16.99 -11.04 6.71
N GLU A 140 17.10 -12.22 7.33
CA GLU A 140 18.26 -13.08 7.18
C GLU A 140 18.43 -13.54 5.72
N HIS A 141 17.35 -14.01 5.09
CA HIS A 141 17.38 -14.54 3.73
C HIS A 141 17.84 -13.50 2.70
N PHE A 142 17.30 -12.28 2.78
CA PHE A 142 17.62 -11.21 1.84
C PHE A 142 18.77 -10.30 2.29
N LYS A 143 19.42 -10.63 3.42
CA LYS A 143 20.54 -9.89 4.03
C LYS A 143 20.21 -8.42 4.28
N ILE A 144 19.01 -8.16 4.78
CA ILE A 144 18.55 -6.81 5.12
C ILE A 144 19.29 -6.37 6.39
N ASN A 145 20.16 -5.36 6.28
CA ASN A 145 20.99 -4.88 7.39
C ASN A 145 20.49 -3.59 8.03
N LYS A 146 19.52 -2.91 7.40
CA LYS A 146 18.79 -1.77 7.96
C LYS A 146 17.56 -2.25 8.73
N ARG A 147 16.94 -1.34 9.48
CA ARG A 147 15.72 -1.64 10.23
C ARG A 147 14.62 -2.17 9.27
N PRO A 148 14.14 -3.41 9.45
CA PRO A 148 13.08 -3.94 8.60
C PRO A 148 11.74 -3.27 8.92
N HIS A 149 10.90 -3.15 7.90
CA HIS A 149 9.59 -2.52 8.02
C HIS A 149 8.62 -3.20 7.04
N PHE A 150 8.37 -4.50 7.25
CA PHE A 150 7.38 -5.24 6.46
C PHE A 150 5.96 -4.73 6.77
N LYS A 151 5.17 -4.44 5.73
CA LYS A 151 3.91 -3.72 5.85
C LYS A 151 2.69 -4.43 5.28
N GLY A 152 2.90 -5.30 4.29
CA GLY A 152 1.81 -5.98 3.61
C GLY A 152 2.26 -7.28 2.98
N GLY A 153 1.29 -8.08 2.58
CA GLY A 153 1.53 -9.37 1.97
C GLY A 153 0.23 -10.04 1.57
N VAL A 154 0.30 -10.87 0.52
CA VAL A 154 -0.85 -11.60 0.00
C VAL A 154 -0.39 -12.92 -0.59
N THR A 155 -1.29 -13.90 -0.62
CA THR A 155 -1.12 -15.11 -1.44
C THR A 155 -2.10 -15.05 -2.61
N GLY A 156 -1.57 -15.11 -3.82
CA GLY A 156 -2.34 -14.97 -5.06
C GLY A 156 -1.62 -15.57 -6.26
N GLN A 157 -2.36 -16.18 -7.19
CA GLN A 157 -1.85 -16.84 -8.39
C GLN A 157 -0.65 -17.79 -8.13
N GLY A 158 -0.73 -18.59 -7.07
CA GLY A 158 0.28 -19.58 -6.72
C GLY A 158 1.57 -18.99 -6.13
N ARG A 159 1.52 -17.77 -5.58
CA ARG A 159 2.68 -17.08 -5.02
C ARG A 159 2.34 -16.44 -3.68
N VAL A 160 3.33 -16.38 -2.78
CA VAL A 160 3.29 -15.56 -1.55
C VAL A 160 4.10 -14.30 -1.79
N LEU A 161 3.54 -13.14 -1.50
CA LEU A 161 4.19 -11.84 -1.63
C LEU A 161 4.37 -11.19 -0.26
N ALA A 162 5.51 -10.52 -0.07
CA ALA A 162 5.80 -9.72 1.11
C ALA A 162 6.35 -8.36 0.69
N ALA A 163 5.77 -7.30 1.22
CA ALA A 163 6.13 -5.91 0.97
C ALA A 163 6.87 -5.32 2.18
N ASN A 164 8.06 -4.78 1.94
CA ASN A 164 8.89 -4.10 2.92
C ASN A 164 9.14 -2.66 2.46
N ASN A 165 8.79 -1.71 3.31
CA ASN A 165 8.92 -0.28 3.02
C ASN A 165 10.04 0.39 3.83
N GLY A 166 10.96 -0.37 4.43
CA GLY A 166 12.08 0.12 5.25
C GLY A 166 13.03 1.03 4.47
N PHE A 167 12.59 2.26 4.24
CA PHE A 167 13.24 3.31 3.46
C PHE A 167 13.53 4.49 4.38
N TYR A 168 14.81 4.74 4.60
CA TYR A 168 15.27 5.76 5.55
C TYR A 168 16.07 6.89 4.89
N GLU A 169 16.44 6.72 3.63
CA GLU A 169 17.19 7.71 2.85
C GLU A 169 17.04 7.44 1.35
N PHE A 170 17.14 8.50 0.56
CA PHE A 170 17.18 8.41 -0.90
C PHE A 170 18.29 7.47 -1.39
N GLY A 171 17.97 6.63 -2.38
CA GLY A 171 18.92 5.64 -2.91
C GLY A 171 18.99 4.32 -2.15
N ASP A 172 18.25 4.15 -1.04
CA ASP A 172 18.22 2.88 -0.30
C ASP A 172 17.71 1.71 -1.17
N GLN A 173 18.33 0.54 -0.97
CA GLN A 173 18.04 -0.72 -1.68
C GLN A 173 17.77 -1.89 -0.72
N GLN A 174 17.52 -1.60 0.57
CA GLN A 174 17.25 -2.62 1.59
C GLN A 174 15.75 -2.92 1.78
N ALA A 175 14.88 -2.07 1.24
CA ALA A 175 13.44 -2.31 1.15
C ALA A 175 13.11 -3.28 -0.01
N GLY A 176 11.84 -3.57 -0.27
CA GLY A 176 11.52 -4.37 -1.45
C GLY A 176 10.13 -5.00 -1.52
N LEU A 177 9.89 -5.59 -2.69
CA LEU A 177 8.82 -6.56 -2.94
C LEU A 177 9.46 -7.93 -3.13
N PHE A 178 9.06 -8.89 -2.31
CA PHE A 178 9.59 -10.24 -2.33
C PHE A 178 8.51 -11.25 -2.67
N GLU A 179 8.88 -12.28 -3.41
CA GLU A 179 7.97 -13.31 -3.90
C GLU A 179 8.52 -14.70 -3.64
N TRP A 180 7.65 -15.60 -3.19
CA TRP A 180 7.88 -17.03 -3.11
C TRP A 180 6.91 -17.78 -4.01
N ASP A 181 7.43 -18.67 -4.85
CA ASP A 181 6.67 -19.49 -5.79
C ASP A 181 6.33 -20.90 -5.25
N GLY A 182 6.51 -21.11 -3.94
CA GLY A 182 6.42 -22.43 -3.30
C GLY A 182 7.74 -23.22 -3.30
N LYS A 183 8.77 -22.73 -4.00
CA LYS A 183 10.10 -23.37 -4.06
C LYS A 183 11.21 -22.43 -3.63
N SER A 184 11.25 -21.21 -4.15
CA SER A 184 12.34 -20.27 -3.93
C SER A 184 11.84 -18.82 -3.78
N TRP A 185 12.51 -18.08 -2.92
CA TRP A 185 12.26 -16.65 -2.71
C TRP A 185 13.10 -15.84 -3.70
N ARG A 186 12.51 -14.76 -4.23
CA ARG A 186 13.20 -13.77 -5.06
C ARG A 186 12.76 -12.35 -4.72
N ALA A 187 13.68 -11.41 -4.85
CA ALA A 187 13.36 -9.99 -4.79
C ALA A 187 12.90 -9.52 -6.18
N LEU A 188 11.65 -9.06 -6.28
CA LEU A 188 11.10 -8.44 -7.50
C LEU A 188 11.55 -6.98 -7.61
N SER A 189 11.64 -6.30 -6.48
CA SER A 189 12.12 -4.94 -6.37
C SER A 189 12.90 -4.76 -5.07
N ARG A 190 13.86 -3.83 -5.09
CA ARG A 190 14.61 -3.36 -3.91
C ARG A 190 14.24 -1.94 -3.49
N LYS A 191 13.16 -1.40 -4.06
CA LYS A 191 12.55 -0.12 -3.68
C LYS A 191 11.43 -0.34 -2.66
N PRO A 192 11.09 0.66 -1.82
CA PRO A 192 10.05 0.48 -0.81
C PRO A 192 8.71 0.06 -1.39
N HIS A 193 8.13 -1.00 -0.83
CA HIS A 193 6.78 -1.46 -1.14
C HIS A 193 5.93 -1.53 0.11
N MET A 194 4.69 -1.11 -0.03
CA MET A 194 3.77 -0.90 1.07
C MET A 194 2.82 -2.08 1.26
N ASP A 195 1.99 -2.36 0.25
CA ASP A 195 0.91 -3.33 0.37
C ASP A 195 0.78 -4.19 -0.87
N CYS A 196 0.18 -5.37 -0.67
CA CYS A 196 -0.22 -6.24 -1.76
C CYS A 196 -1.60 -6.81 -1.47
N ALA A 197 -2.47 -6.85 -2.46
CA ALA A 197 -3.82 -7.36 -2.31
C ALA A 197 -4.32 -8.04 -3.61
N CYS A 198 -5.25 -8.97 -3.45
CA CYS A 198 -5.83 -9.75 -4.54
C CYS A 198 -7.26 -10.17 -4.17
N ARG A 199 -8.20 -10.01 -5.10
CA ARG A 199 -9.57 -10.52 -4.98
C ARG A 199 -9.66 -11.88 -5.69
N GLN A 200 -9.93 -12.95 -4.95
CA GLN A 200 -9.72 -14.33 -5.41
C GLN A 200 -10.78 -14.87 -6.39
N ASP A 201 -11.96 -14.28 -6.45
CA ASP A 201 -13.08 -14.67 -7.31
C ASP A 201 -13.26 -13.75 -8.54
N MET A 202 -12.57 -12.60 -8.57
CA MET A 202 -12.66 -11.61 -9.66
C MET A 202 -11.31 -11.40 -10.32
N GLY A 203 -11.06 -12.10 -11.44
CA GLY A 203 -9.84 -11.95 -12.26
C GLY A 203 -8.52 -12.38 -11.60
N GLN A 204 -8.50 -12.47 -10.26
CA GLN A 204 -7.36 -12.82 -9.42
C GLN A 204 -6.13 -11.93 -9.65
N VAL A 205 -6.31 -10.71 -10.17
CA VAL A 205 -5.19 -9.79 -10.33
C VAL A 205 -4.61 -9.51 -8.95
N VAL A 206 -3.29 -9.65 -8.83
CA VAL A 206 -2.57 -9.26 -7.61
C VAL A 206 -1.98 -7.89 -7.85
N PHE A 207 -2.36 -6.92 -7.03
CA PHE A 207 -1.75 -5.59 -7.04
C PHE A 207 -0.76 -5.49 -5.91
N CYS A 208 0.37 -4.82 -6.17
CA CYS A 208 1.29 -4.37 -5.13
C CYS A 208 1.64 -2.91 -5.38
N THR A 209 1.69 -2.12 -4.31
CA THR A 209 2.01 -0.70 -4.35
C THR A 209 3.32 -0.43 -3.62
N GLY A 210 4.06 0.56 -4.12
CA GLY A 210 5.32 1.01 -3.55
C GLY A 210 5.67 2.39 -4.08
N TRP A 211 6.92 2.79 -3.91
CA TRP A 211 7.41 4.03 -4.49
C TRP A 211 8.91 3.97 -4.73
N ASP A 212 9.38 4.88 -5.56
CA ASP A 212 10.78 5.24 -5.66
C ASP A 212 10.90 6.76 -5.64
N GLU A 213 12.07 7.27 -5.97
CA GLU A 213 12.35 8.69 -6.02
C GLU A 213 11.47 9.42 -7.05
N ALA A 214 11.18 8.76 -8.17
CA ALA A 214 10.46 9.37 -9.28
C ALA A 214 8.93 9.38 -9.08
N SER A 215 8.35 8.31 -8.52
CA SER A 215 6.89 8.12 -8.54
C SER A 215 6.40 7.02 -7.59
N VAL A 216 5.07 6.84 -7.50
CA VAL A 216 4.48 5.61 -6.96
C VAL A 216 4.70 4.47 -7.95
N LEU A 217 5.02 3.29 -7.43
CA LEU A 217 5.13 2.04 -8.17
C LEU A 217 3.82 1.25 -8.05
N LEU A 218 3.24 0.86 -9.17
CA LEU A 218 2.10 -0.05 -9.22
C LEU A 218 2.50 -1.30 -10.00
N TRP A 219 2.49 -2.43 -9.31
CA TRP A 219 2.77 -3.74 -9.88
C TRP A 219 1.47 -4.53 -9.97
N ALA A 220 1.25 -5.18 -11.10
CA ALA A 220 0.09 -6.04 -11.30
C ALA A 220 0.54 -7.41 -11.83
N LEU A 221 0.12 -8.48 -11.16
CA LEU A 221 0.30 -9.85 -11.64
C LEU A 221 -0.97 -10.26 -12.37
N VAL A 222 -0.90 -10.41 -13.69
CA VAL A 222 -2.01 -10.82 -14.54
C VAL A 222 -1.67 -12.15 -15.18
N LYS A 223 -2.43 -13.20 -14.86
CA LYS A 223 -2.22 -14.57 -15.40
C LYS A 223 -0.75 -15.02 -15.32
N GLY A 224 -0.12 -14.80 -14.18
CA GLY A 224 1.26 -15.17 -13.87
C GLY A 224 2.33 -14.26 -14.47
N LYS A 225 1.97 -13.15 -15.13
CA LYS A 225 2.91 -12.18 -15.73
C LYS A 225 2.85 -10.85 -14.99
N TRP A 226 4.02 -10.38 -14.54
CA TRP A 226 4.16 -9.07 -13.92
C TRP A 226 4.09 -7.96 -14.96
N GLN A 227 3.30 -6.95 -14.65
CA GLN A 227 3.18 -5.69 -15.37
C GLN A 227 3.50 -4.55 -14.39
N ARG A 228 4.21 -3.53 -14.87
CA ARG A 228 4.66 -2.40 -14.04
C ARG A 228 4.10 -1.13 -14.61
N TYR A 229 3.64 -0.28 -13.71
CA TYR A 229 3.08 1.04 -13.97
C TYR A 229 3.58 2.00 -12.92
N ARG A 230 3.49 3.30 -13.22
CA ARG A 230 3.89 4.38 -12.34
C ARG A 230 2.75 5.36 -12.18
N LEU A 231 2.52 5.81 -10.94
CA LEU A 231 1.45 6.74 -10.61
C LEU A 231 2.03 8.03 -10.00
N PRO A 232 1.36 9.18 -10.15
CA PRO A 232 1.76 10.41 -9.48
C PRO A 232 1.78 10.29 -7.95
N LYS A 233 2.62 11.09 -7.32
CA LYS A 233 2.54 11.36 -5.88
C LYS A 233 1.67 12.61 -5.67
N ALA A 234 0.72 12.55 -4.73
CA ALA A 234 -0.06 13.74 -4.35
C ALA A 234 0.58 14.53 -3.20
N SER A 235 1.51 13.91 -2.46
CA SER A 235 2.15 14.52 -1.31
C SER A 235 3.61 14.07 -1.16
N HIS A 236 4.47 15.00 -0.75
CA HIS A 236 5.86 14.75 -0.33
C HIS A 236 5.94 14.18 1.10
N ALA A 237 4.83 14.20 1.85
CA ALA A 237 4.83 13.84 3.26
C ALA A 237 5.07 12.35 3.52
N PHE A 238 5.20 11.52 2.49
CA PHE A 238 5.27 10.06 2.60
C PHE A 238 6.59 9.47 2.09
N GLU A 239 7.62 10.30 1.91
CA GLU A 239 8.92 9.87 1.38
C GLU A 239 9.90 9.45 2.49
N HIS A 240 9.41 8.81 3.56
CA HIS A 240 10.24 8.28 4.65
C HIS A 240 9.47 7.27 5.51
N ALA A 241 10.14 6.21 6.00
CA ALA A 241 9.52 5.16 6.84
C ALA A 241 8.74 5.69 8.07
N TRP A 242 9.23 6.77 8.68
CA TRP A 242 8.59 7.47 9.82
C TRP A 242 7.26 8.14 9.49
N GLN A 243 7.01 8.48 8.22
CA GLN A 243 5.80 9.19 7.80
C GLN A 243 4.85 8.27 7.01
N THR A 244 5.32 7.06 6.70
CA THR A 244 4.55 6.05 6.00
C THR A 244 3.89 5.11 7.00
N GLU A 245 2.58 5.25 7.18
CA GLU A 245 1.79 4.32 7.99
C GLU A 245 1.49 3.02 7.23
N TRP A 246 0.21 2.69 7.08
CA TRP A 246 -0.30 1.45 6.51
C TRP A 246 -1.22 1.77 5.34
N MET A 247 -0.69 2.49 4.34
CA MET A 247 -1.41 2.72 3.09
C MET A 247 -1.87 1.37 2.49
N ARG A 248 -3.16 1.25 2.12
CA ARG A 248 -3.79 -0.04 1.79
C ARG A 248 -4.37 -0.10 0.40
N ILE A 249 -4.47 -1.34 -0.10
CA ILE A 249 -5.34 -1.71 -1.22
C ILE A 249 -6.51 -2.53 -0.67
N ARG A 250 -7.75 -2.07 -0.87
CA ARG A 250 -8.96 -2.81 -0.46
C ARG A 250 -10.16 -2.52 -1.31
N GLU A 251 -11.02 -3.53 -1.38
CA GLU A 251 -12.40 -3.34 -1.76
C GLU A 251 -13.19 -2.66 -0.63
N VAL A 252 -13.88 -1.58 -0.97
CA VAL A 252 -14.84 -0.92 -0.09
C VAL A 252 -16.26 -1.32 -0.46
N GLU A 253 -16.58 -1.34 -1.74
CA GLU A 253 -17.88 -1.76 -2.24
C GLU A 253 -17.65 -2.67 -3.44
N THR A 254 -18.67 -3.44 -3.83
CA THR A 254 -18.60 -4.27 -5.03
C THR A 254 -18.15 -3.40 -6.21
N GLU A 255 -17.08 -3.83 -6.88
CA GLU A 255 -16.41 -3.11 -7.99
C GLU A 255 -15.61 -1.85 -7.61
N HIS A 256 -15.66 -1.37 -6.37
CA HIS A 256 -14.81 -0.29 -5.88
C HIS A 256 -13.60 -0.85 -5.13
N TYR A 257 -12.57 -1.22 -5.91
CA TYR A 257 -11.28 -1.67 -5.39
C TYR A 257 -10.33 -0.47 -5.30
N MET A 258 -10.11 0.04 -4.09
CA MET A 258 -9.37 1.26 -3.86
C MET A 258 -7.92 0.98 -3.46
N ALA A 259 -7.03 1.91 -3.77
CA ALA A 259 -5.67 1.95 -3.26
C ALA A 259 -5.37 3.37 -2.75
N ASP A 260 -5.07 3.50 -1.45
CA ASP A 260 -4.49 4.71 -0.88
C ASP A 260 -2.97 4.59 -0.93
N ILE A 261 -2.30 5.52 -1.61
CA ILE A 261 -0.84 5.64 -1.54
C ILE A 261 -0.38 7.06 -1.84
N HIS A 262 0.59 7.56 -1.07
CA HIS A 262 1.18 8.90 -1.22
C HIS A 262 0.16 10.05 -1.24
N GLY A 263 -0.91 9.93 -0.44
CA GLY A 263 -1.94 10.97 -0.26
C GLY A 263 -2.95 11.04 -1.41
N MET A 264 -3.06 9.97 -2.20
CA MET A 264 -4.06 9.83 -3.25
C MET A 264 -4.78 8.50 -3.13
N PHE A 265 -6.10 8.55 -3.23
CA PHE A 265 -6.91 7.37 -3.54
C PHE A 265 -6.94 7.14 -5.04
N TYR A 266 -6.64 5.91 -5.43
CA TYR A 266 -6.83 5.37 -6.76
C TYR A 266 -7.93 4.32 -6.73
N GLU A 267 -8.75 4.29 -7.77
CA GLU A 267 -9.60 3.15 -8.08
C GLU A 267 -8.84 2.20 -9.00
N LEU A 268 -8.91 0.91 -8.71
CA LEU A 268 -8.31 -0.20 -9.43
C LEU A 268 -9.43 -1.14 -9.89
N GLN A 269 -9.13 -1.97 -10.89
CA GLN A 269 -10.06 -2.99 -11.37
C GLN A 269 -9.46 -4.39 -11.10
N PRO A 270 -10.04 -5.21 -10.20
CA PRO A 270 -9.54 -6.56 -9.90
C PRO A 270 -9.58 -7.52 -11.09
N ILE A 271 -10.28 -7.16 -12.17
CA ILE A 271 -10.32 -7.91 -13.43
C ILE A 271 -9.39 -7.27 -14.47
N ALA A 272 -8.47 -8.07 -15.03
CA ALA A 272 -7.72 -7.64 -16.20
C ALA A 272 -8.53 -7.88 -17.49
N PHE A 273 -8.52 -6.91 -18.40
CA PHE A 273 -9.24 -7.01 -19.67
C PHE A 273 -8.24 -6.99 -20.81
N GLN A 274 -8.36 -7.96 -21.72
CA GLN A 274 -7.35 -8.24 -22.75
C GLN A 274 -5.95 -8.41 -22.14
N ASP A 275 -5.89 -9.01 -20.95
CA ASP A 275 -4.67 -9.19 -20.15
C ASP A 275 -3.96 -7.88 -19.77
N ALA A 276 -4.62 -6.72 -19.89
CA ALA A 276 -4.08 -5.43 -19.49
C ALA A 276 -4.79 -4.90 -18.24
N ILE A 277 -4.04 -4.14 -17.44
CA ILE A 277 -4.61 -3.31 -16.39
C ILE A 277 -5.15 -2.04 -17.03
N TRP A 278 -6.46 -2.04 -17.22
CA TRP A 278 -7.23 -0.87 -17.55
C TRP A 278 -7.92 -0.32 -16.29
N GLY A 279 -8.36 0.93 -16.33
CA GLY A 279 -9.25 1.47 -15.29
C GLY A 279 -8.59 1.91 -13.99
N VAL A 280 -7.27 2.11 -13.97
CA VAL A 280 -6.63 2.83 -12.85
C VAL A 280 -7.03 4.29 -12.96
N LYS A 281 -7.75 4.80 -11.96
CA LYS A 281 -8.23 6.19 -11.96
C LYS A 281 -7.87 6.86 -10.65
N PRO A 282 -7.34 8.10 -10.67
CA PRO A 282 -7.22 8.85 -9.44
C PRO A 282 -8.61 9.33 -9.02
N VAL A 283 -8.93 9.21 -7.73
CA VAL A 283 -10.23 9.60 -7.17
C VAL A 283 -10.09 10.94 -6.46
N CYS A 284 -9.20 11.02 -5.47
CA CYS A 284 -8.98 12.25 -4.73
C CYS A 284 -7.62 12.31 -4.04
N GLN A 285 -7.20 13.53 -3.74
CA GLN A 285 -6.10 13.82 -2.83
C GLN A 285 -6.62 13.97 -1.40
N HIS A 286 -5.77 13.59 -0.43
CA HIS A 286 -6.01 13.83 0.99
C HIS A 286 -4.71 14.07 1.76
N LEU A 287 -4.86 14.70 2.91
CA LEU A 287 -3.79 14.90 3.90
C LEU A 287 -3.99 14.01 5.14
N ARG A 288 -5.04 13.20 5.14
CA ARG A 288 -5.34 12.28 6.24
C ARG A 288 -4.41 11.08 6.18
N ILE A 289 -3.88 10.69 7.33
CA ILE A 289 -3.22 9.40 7.52
C ILE A 289 -4.30 8.33 7.72
N ILE A 290 -4.37 7.36 6.79
CA ILE A 290 -5.40 6.31 6.75
C ILE A 290 -4.71 4.94 6.80
N PRO A 291 -4.51 4.35 7.99
CA PRO A 291 -3.84 3.05 8.11
C PRO A 291 -4.67 1.85 7.65
N ASP A 292 -6.00 2.00 7.62
CA ASP A 292 -6.89 0.99 7.07
C ASP A 292 -8.26 1.61 6.78
N TYR A 293 -9.04 0.94 5.95
CA TYR A 293 -10.40 1.34 5.62
C TYR A 293 -11.27 0.14 5.24
N CYS A 294 -12.58 0.22 5.33
CA CYS A 294 -13.49 -0.82 4.85
C CYS A 294 -14.92 -0.27 4.76
N SER A 295 -15.86 -1.05 4.22
CA SER A 295 -17.27 -0.74 4.39
C SER A 295 -17.85 -1.40 5.62
N PHE A 296 -18.66 -0.66 6.38
CA PHE A 296 -19.40 -1.16 7.52
C PHE A 296 -20.79 -0.50 7.55
N LEU A 297 -21.86 -1.29 7.57
CA LEU A 297 -23.25 -0.80 7.56
C LEU A 297 -23.54 0.14 6.37
N GLY A 298 -22.93 -0.11 5.22
CA GLY A 298 -23.04 0.76 4.03
C GLY A 298 -22.30 2.09 4.16
N LEU A 299 -21.47 2.27 5.18
CA LEU A 299 -20.61 3.44 5.38
C LEU A 299 -19.16 3.08 5.06
N LEU A 300 -18.44 4.01 4.46
CA LEU A 300 -16.98 3.99 4.40
C LEU A 300 -16.42 4.30 5.78
N ALA A 301 -15.74 3.32 6.39
CA ALA A 301 -15.02 3.45 7.64
C ALA A 301 -13.53 3.64 7.36
N LEU A 302 -12.95 4.75 7.82
CA LEU A 302 -11.54 5.08 7.66
C LEU A 302 -10.85 5.13 9.02
N GLY A 303 -9.89 4.23 9.23
CA GLY A 303 -8.96 4.26 10.34
C GLY A 303 -8.12 5.53 10.34
N GLY A 304 -7.47 5.81 11.44
CA GLY A 304 -6.65 7.00 11.61
C GLY A 304 -5.34 6.73 12.31
N ASN A 305 -4.44 7.70 12.22
CA ASN A 305 -3.35 7.91 13.17
C ASN A 305 -3.03 9.42 13.22
N GLN A 306 -3.79 10.21 14.00
CA GLN A 306 -3.78 11.68 13.90
C GLN A 306 -3.02 12.38 15.01
N THR A 307 -3.11 11.91 16.25
CA THR A 307 -2.49 12.57 17.41
C THR A 307 -1.48 11.63 18.03
N THR A 308 -0.23 11.87 17.69
CA THR A 308 0.89 10.99 18.03
C THR A 308 1.95 11.80 18.77
N PRO A 309 2.07 11.64 20.10
CA PRO A 309 3.17 12.21 20.88
C PRO A 309 4.55 11.82 20.35
N ASN A 310 4.71 10.55 19.91
CA ASN A 310 5.96 9.96 19.44
C ASN A 310 7.17 10.28 20.33
N ASN A 311 7.22 9.65 21.50
CA ASN A 311 8.19 9.90 22.56
C ASN A 311 8.21 11.38 22.99
N ASP A 312 7.02 11.99 23.09
CA ASP A 312 6.82 13.41 23.41
C ASP A 312 7.57 14.41 22.49
N ASN A 313 8.00 13.99 21.30
CA ASN A 313 8.62 14.89 20.31
C ASN A 313 7.61 15.85 19.69
N ASN A 314 6.32 15.51 19.72
CA ASN A 314 5.25 16.41 19.31
C ASN A 314 4.83 17.31 20.48
N ALA A 315 5.38 18.52 20.54
CA ALA A 315 5.19 19.48 21.63
C ALA A 315 3.73 19.89 21.90
N VAL A 316 2.82 19.68 20.94
CA VAL A 316 1.39 20.04 21.05
C VAL A 316 0.46 18.82 21.13
N SER A 317 1.01 17.60 21.17
CA SER A 317 0.25 16.36 21.30
C SER A 317 0.70 15.58 22.52
N GLY A 318 0.01 15.77 23.65
CA GLY A 318 0.34 15.07 24.90
C GLY A 318 -0.27 13.67 24.99
N GLN A 319 -1.52 13.49 24.54
CA GLN A 319 -2.21 12.20 24.64
C GLN A 319 -2.25 11.49 23.29
N PRO A 320 -1.80 10.22 23.18
CA PRO A 320 -1.99 9.44 21.96
C PRO A 320 -3.48 9.21 21.69
N GLN A 321 -3.95 9.70 20.54
CA GLN A 321 -5.34 9.60 20.13
C GLN A 321 -5.48 9.43 18.62
N SER A 322 -6.43 8.61 18.22
CA SER A 322 -6.94 8.55 16.86
C SER A 322 -8.45 8.36 16.86
N GLY A 323 -8.98 7.80 15.78
CA GLY A 323 -10.38 7.51 15.62
C GLY A 323 -10.70 6.93 14.25
N ILE A 324 -11.91 6.40 14.18
CA ILE A 324 -12.52 5.96 12.93
C ILE A 324 -13.45 7.08 12.44
N TRP A 325 -13.24 7.49 11.20
CA TRP A 325 -14.18 8.34 10.48
C TRP A 325 -15.17 7.45 9.72
N PHE A 326 -16.44 7.84 9.73
CA PHE A 326 -17.50 7.17 8.99
C PHE A 326 -18.14 8.18 8.05
N GLY A 327 -18.33 7.80 6.80
CA GLY A 327 -19.04 8.60 5.80
C GLY A 327 -19.45 7.75 4.61
N LYS A 328 -19.67 8.38 3.47
CA LYS A 328 -20.03 7.69 2.22
C LYS A 328 -18.80 7.50 1.35
N THR A 329 -18.76 6.44 0.56
CA THR A 329 -17.68 6.23 -0.43
C THR A 329 -17.61 7.40 -1.42
N ASP A 330 -18.77 7.91 -1.86
CA ASP A 330 -18.89 9.09 -2.73
C ASP A 330 -18.30 10.37 -2.12
N ASP A 331 -18.14 10.46 -0.80
CA ASP A 331 -17.51 11.63 -0.17
C ASP A 331 -16.07 11.79 -0.68
N LEU A 332 -15.39 10.70 -1.07
CA LEU A 332 -14.04 10.74 -1.63
C LEU A 332 -13.96 11.64 -2.87
N TRP A 333 -14.96 11.60 -3.77
CA TRP A 333 -14.98 12.44 -4.98
C TRP A 333 -15.19 13.93 -4.67
N ASN A 334 -15.65 14.28 -3.47
CA ASN A 334 -15.81 15.65 -3.00
C ASN A 334 -14.61 16.15 -2.18
N TRP A 335 -13.56 15.35 -2.02
CA TRP A 335 -12.32 15.78 -1.35
C TRP A 335 -11.43 16.59 -2.31
N GLY A 336 -10.11 16.54 -2.14
CA GLY A 336 -9.17 17.22 -3.02
C GLY A 336 -9.21 16.63 -4.42
N LYS A 337 -9.32 17.48 -5.44
CA LYS A 337 -9.23 17.04 -6.83
C LYS A 337 -7.90 16.34 -7.11
N PRO A 338 -7.85 15.26 -7.93
CA PRO A 338 -6.61 14.66 -8.37
C PRO A 338 -5.62 15.67 -8.95
N ALA A 339 -4.47 15.77 -8.31
CA ALA A 339 -3.28 16.49 -8.76
C ALA A 339 -2.04 15.73 -8.26
N GLY A 340 -0.86 16.08 -8.75
CA GLY A 340 0.36 15.42 -8.30
C GLY A 340 1.49 15.56 -9.29
N TRP A 341 2.61 14.91 -8.96
CA TRP A 341 3.78 14.92 -9.81
C TRP A 341 4.49 13.57 -9.76
N GLY A 342 5.44 13.42 -10.66
CA GLY A 342 6.33 12.27 -10.71
C GLY A 342 6.57 11.88 -12.14
N GLY A 343 7.23 10.76 -12.36
CA GLY A 343 7.43 10.31 -13.73
C GLY A 343 8.19 9.01 -13.82
N PRO A 344 8.55 8.62 -15.05
CA PRO A 344 9.25 7.38 -15.28
C PRO A 344 10.67 7.34 -14.71
N TRP A 345 11.34 8.48 -14.62
CA TRP A 345 12.79 8.55 -14.36
C TRP A 345 13.16 9.70 -13.43
N TRP A 346 14.06 9.41 -12.49
CA TRP A 346 14.74 10.37 -11.63
C TRP A 346 16.23 10.02 -11.65
N ASP A 347 17.05 10.90 -12.24
CA ASP A 347 18.50 10.75 -12.33
C ASP A 347 18.95 9.35 -12.82
N THR A 348 18.20 8.83 -13.81
CA THR A 348 18.23 7.43 -14.25
C THR A 348 19.02 7.28 -15.54
N ASP A 349 19.90 6.28 -15.60
CA ASP A 349 20.54 5.87 -16.85
C ASP A 349 19.53 5.16 -17.75
N VAL A 350 19.30 5.70 -18.95
CA VAL A 350 18.37 5.15 -19.93
C VAL A 350 19.10 4.69 -21.18
N LEU A 351 18.54 3.70 -21.86
CA LEU A 351 19.08 3.11 -23.08
C LEU A 351 18.25 3.53 -24.28
N LYS A 352 18.91 3.90 -25.37
CA LYS A 352 18.29 4.25 -26.65
C LYS A 352 17.25 3.21 -27.07
N GLY A 353 16.06 3.68 -27.43
CA GLY A 353 14.99 2.85 -27.95
C GLY A 353 14.26 1.99 -26.90
N VAL A 354 14.69 2.02 -25.64
CA VAL A 354 14.02 1.30 -24.55
C VAL A 354 12.94 2.21 -23.93
N PRO A 355 11.65 1.86 -24.03
CA PRO A 355 10.58 2.66 -23.45
C PRO A 355 10.63 2.64 -21.92
N SER A 356 10.22 3.74 -21.30
CA SER A 356 9.95 3.78 -19.86
C SER A 356 8.78 2.87 -19.46
N ASP A 357 8.67 2.58 -18.15
CA ASP A 357 7.41 2.08 -17.62
C ASP A 357 6.28 3.10 -17.90
N PRO A 358 5.04 2.65 -18.13
CA PRO A 358 3.87 3.50 -18.31
C PRO A 358 3.61 4.39 -17.08
N PHE A 359 3.34 5.67 -17.30
CA PHE A 359 2.95 6.63 -16.27
C PHE A 359 1.48 7.05 -16.44
N LEU A 360 0.72 7.05 -15.34
CA LEU A 360 -0.73 7.34 -15.38
C LEU A 360 -0.97 8.77 -15.86
N MET A 361 -1.85 8.94 -16.85
CA MET A 361 -2.19 10.25 -17.41
C MET A 361 -3.69 10.58 -17.29
N THR A 362 -4.53 9.55 -17.15
CA THR A 362 -5.99 9.67 -17.00
C THR A 362 -6.38 10.31 -15.66
N GLY A 363 -7.46 11.10 -15.68
CA GLY A 363 -8.11 11.63 -14.48
C GLY A 363 -7.51 12.92 -13.93
N PHE A 364 -6.53 13.51 -14.61
CA PHE A 364 -5.93 14.81 -14.29
C PHE A 364 -6.35 15.88 -15.31
N ASP A 365 -6.44 17.15 -14.93
CA ASP A 365 -6.86 18.22 -15.83
C ASP A 365 -5.71 18.70 -16.72
N LYS A 366 -4.80 19.47 -16.12
CA LYS A 366 -3.68 20.11 -16.82
C LYS A 366 -2.43 19.26 -16.63
N LYS A 367 -1.62 19.19 -17.68
CA LYS A 367 -0.48 18.28 -17.72
C LYS A 367 0.70 18.96 -18.37
N MET A 368 1.86 18.74 -17.78
CA MET A 368 3.13 19.28 -18.24
C MET A 368 4.20 18.23 -18.02
N LEU A 369 5.13 18.12 -18.97
CA LEU A 369 6.32 17.29 -18.89
C LEU A 369 7.56 18.18 -18.85
N HIS A 370 8.47 17.90 -17.93
CA HIS A 370 9.83 18.41 -17.91
C HIS A 370 10.82 17.26 -18.10
N ILE A 371 11.82 17.45 -18.96
CA ILE A 371 12.94 16.54 -19.16
C ILE A 371 14.23 17.30 -18.92
N SER A 372 15.12 16.74 -18.11
CA SER A 372 16.50 17.18 -17.93
C SER A 372 17.42 15.99 -18.12
N ALA A 373 18.25 16.02 -19.16
CA ALA A 373 19.25 15.01 -19.47
C ALA A 373 20.67 15.58 -19.28
N ASP A 374 21.64 14.70 -19.05
CA ASP A 374 23.07 15.03 -18.93
C ASP A 374 23.71 15.55 -20.23
N LYS A 375 23.04 15.32 -21.36
CA LYS A 375 23.43 15.78 -22.69
C LYS A 375 22.21 15.92 -23.61
N PRO A 376 22.34 16.62 -24.76
CA PRO A 376 21.26 16.72 -25.73
C PRO A 376 20.79 15.33 -26.21
N CYS A 377 19.50 15.05 -26.05
CA CYS A 377 18.84 13.83 -26.47
C CYS A 377 17.40 14.12 -26.89
N ASP A 378 16.94 13.49 -27.97
CA ASP A 378 15.54 13.50 -28.36
C ASP A 378 14.78 12.40 -27.59
N PHE A 379 13.52 12.65 -27.28
CA PHE A 379 12.62 11.70 -26.63
C PHE A 379 11.31 11.61 -27.39
N ASP A 380 10.91 10.42 -27.81
CA ASP A 380 9.54 10.20 -28.28
C ASP A 380 8.60 10.09 -27.09
N ILE A 381 7.51 10.84 -27.14
CA ILE A 381 6.38 10.74 -26.23
C ILE A 381 5.37 9.81 -26.90
N GLU A 382 5.12 8.67 -26.28
CA GLU A 382 4.13 7.70 -26.74
C GLU A 382 2.96 7.65 -25.75
N ILE A 383 1.75 7.46 -26.26
CA ILE A 383 0.53 7.39 -25.47
C ILE A 383 -0.21 6.08 -25.73
N ASP A 384 -0.84 5.55 -24.69
CA ASP A 384 -1.88 4.53 -24.80
C ASP A 384 -3.20 5.17 -24.42
N PHE A 385 -4.01 5.46 -25.43
CA PHE A 385 -5.30 6.12 -25.26
C PHE A 385 -6.30 5.25 -24.48
N THR A 386 -6.21 3.93 -24.63
CA THR A 386 -7.25 2.98 -24.17
C THR A 386 -6.87 2.22 -22.90
N GLY A 387 -5.59 2.17 -22.56
CA GLY A 387 -5.08 1.32 -21.48
C GLY A 387 -4.82 -0.13 -21.88
N ALA A 388 -4.97 -0.48 -23.16
CA ALA A 388 -4.83 -1.84 -23.69
C ALA A 388 -3.39 -2.19 -24.13
N ALA A 389 -2.39 -1.44 -23.64
CA ALA A 389 -0.98 -1.53 -24.04
C ALA A 389 -0.76 -1.31 -25.56
N ARG A 390 -1.59 -0.46 -26.18
CA ARG A 390 -1.48 -0.07 -27.59
C ARG A 390 -0.90 1.33 -27.70
N TRP A 391 0.39 1.40 -28.02
CA TRP A 391 1.17 2.63 -28.01
C TRP A 391 1.15 3.34 -29.37
N LEU A 392 0.87 4.63 -29.35
CA LEU A 392 0.89 5.51 -30.51
C LEU A 392 1.88 6.66 -30.28
N PRO A 393 2.63 7.07 -31.31
CA PRO A 393 3.47 8.25 -31.22
C PRO A 393 2.59 9.50 -31.07
N TYR A 394 2.92 10.36 -30.10
CA TYR A 394 2.24 11.65 -29.90
C TYR A 394 3.11 12.81 -30.38
N ALA A 395 4.35 12.90 -29.89
CA ALA A 395 5.28 13.97 -30.22
C ALA A 395 6.72 13.54 -30.00
N ARG A 396 7.67 14.26 -30.62
CA ARG A 396 9.10 14.16 -30.28
C ARG A 396 9.53 15.43 -29.57
N LEU A 397 10.06 15.28 -28.37
CA LEU A 397 10.62 16.38 -27.58
C LEU A 397 12.14 16.39 -27.74
N ARG A 398 12.67 17.51 -28.22
CA ARG A 398 14.12 17.70 -28.38
C ARG A 398 14.66 18.54 -27.24
N THR A 399 15.60 18.03 -26.47
CA THR A 399 16.27 18.83 -25.45
C THR A 399 17.16 19.89 -26.10
N ALA A 400 17.25 21.07 -25.50
CA ALA A 400 18.21 22.09 -25.88
C ALA A 400 19.67 21.60 -25.66
N ALA A 401 20.64 22.41 -26.08
CA ALA A 401 22.07 22.13 -25.82
C ALA A 401 22.39 21.94 -24.32
N SER A 402 21.57 22.55 -23.44
CA SER A 402 21.64 22.38 -21.99
C SER A 402 21.07 21.06 -21.45
N GLY A 403 20.52 20.20 -22.31
CA GLY A 403 19.89 18.94 -21.90
C GLY A 403 18.45 19.09 -21.37
N TYR A 404 17.88 20.30 -21.36
CA TYR A 404 16.53 20.55 -20.86
C TYR A 404 15.50 20.73 -21.99
N ALA A 405 14.28 20.22 -21.77
CA ALA A 405 13.08 20.58 -22.52
C ALA A 405 11.81 20.44 -21.68
N HIS A 406 10.73 21.07 -22.13
CA HIS A 406 9.42 20.92 -21.54
C HIS A 406 8.34 20.83 -22.61
N HIS A 407 7.20 20.24 -22.26
CA HIS A 407 6.01 20.16 -23.10
C HIS A 407 4.76 20.42 -22.28
N ILE A 408 3.88 21.28 -22.77
CA ILE A 408 2.57 21.54 -22.17
C ILE A 408 1.54 20.81 -23.02
N PHE A 409 0.81 19.87 -22.40
CA PHE A 409 -0.23 19.15 -23.11
C PHE A 409 -1.48 20.04 -23.26
N PRO A 410 -2.24 19.91 -24.36
CA PRO A 410 -3.48 20.65 -24.54
C PRO A 410 -4.46 20.43 -23.39
N THR A 411 -5.24 21.47 -23.05
CA THR A 411 -6.34 21.34 -22.09
C THR A 411 -7.30 20.22 -22.53
N GLY A 412 -7.66 19.33 -21.60
CA GLY A 412 -8.53 18.19 -21.88
C GLY A 412 -7.84 17.03 -22.61
N PHE A 413 -6.52 17.08 -22.84
CA PHE A 413 -5.78 15.94 -23.37
C PHE A 413 -5.95 14.74 -22.44
N SER A 414 -6.50 13.65 -23.00
CA SER A 414 -6.80 12.43 -22.26
C SER A 414 -6.19 11.25 -22.97
N ALA A 415 -5.33 10.53 -22.26
CA ALA A 415 -4.85 9.20 -22.58
C ALA A 415 -4.83 8.42 -21.27
N HIS A 416 -4.81 7.09 -21.33
CA HIS A 416 -4.71 6.30 -20.09
C HIS A 416 -3.28 6.36 -19.54
N TRP A 417 -2.32 6.02 -20.39
CA TRP A 417 -0.91 5.98 -20.06
C TRP A 417 -0.06 6.82 -21.01
N VAL A 418 1.06 7.32 -20.51
CA VAL A 418 2.15 7.93 -21.29
C VAL A 418 3.46 7.20 -20.99
N ARG A 419 4.35 7.11 -21.97
CA ARG A 419 5.74 6.65 -21.77
C ARG A 419 6.70 7.44 -22.66
N LEU A 420 7.98 7.38 -22.31
CA LEU A 420 9.04 8.06 -23.03
C LEU A 420 10.02 7.06 -23.63
N VAL A 421 10.52 7.36 -24.84
CA VAL A 421 11.54 6.55 -25.53
C VAL A 421 12.73 7.44 -25.90
N PRO A 422 13.94 7.19 -25.36
CA PRO A 422 15.10 8.03 -25.63
C PRO A 422 15.76 7.66 -26.97
N HIS A 423 16.34 8.65 -27.66
CA HIS A 423 17.06 8.45 -28.93
C HIS A 423 18.58 8.26 -28.77
N ALA A 424 19.08 8.39 -27.55
CA ALA A 424 20.46 8.11 -27.18
C ALA A 424 20.51 7.57 -25.74
N ASP A 425 21.56 6.83 -25.41
CA ASP A 425 21.84 6.49 -24.03
C ASP A 425 22.22 7.77 -23.28
N CYS A 426 21.56 8.06 -22.16
CA CYS A 426 21.80 9.27 -21.38
C CYS A 426 21.36 9.08 -19.94
N ARG A 427 21.73 10.00 -19.07
CA ARG A 427 21.21 10.07 -17.70
C ARG A 427 20.16 11.16 -17.63
N VAL A 428 18.95 10.82 -17.18
CA VAL A 428 17.77 11.67 -17.34
C VAL A 428 16.84 11.67 -16.14
N THR A 429 16.27 12.84 -15.87
CA THR A 429 15.06 13.02 -15.05
C THR A 429 13.93 13.44 -15.98
N ALA A 430 12.80 12.73 -15.90
CA ALA A 430 11.59 13.06 -16.63
C ALA A 430 10.41 13.10 -15.65
N SER A 431 9.87 14.29 -15.44
CA SER A 431 8.83 14.56 -14.45
C SER A 431 7.62 15.20 -15.10
N PHE A 432 6.47 14.58 -14.88
CA PHE A 432 5.17 15.12 -15.19
C PHE A 432 4.60 15.85 -13.97
N PHE A 433 3.90 16.95 -14.23
CA PHE A 433 3.17 17.73 -13.24
C PHE A 433 1.72 17.84 -13.67
N TYR A 434 0.82 17.48 -12.74
CA TYR A 434 -0.61 17.42 -12.92
C TYR A 434 -1.31 18.33 -11.90
N THR A 435 -2.23 19.16 -12.38
CA THR A 435 -2.99 20.15 -11.58
C THR A 435 -4.42 20.25 -12.06
#